data_AF-A0A2V6KXT5-F1
#
_entry.id   AF-A0A2V6KXT5-F1
#
_cell.length_a   1.000
_cell.length_b   1.000
_cell.length_c   1.000
_cell.angle_alpha   90.00
_cell.angle_beta   90.00
_cell.angle_gamma   90.00
#
_symmetry.space_group_name_H-M   'P 1'
#
loop_
_entity.id
_entity.type
_entity.pdbx_description
1 polymer ?
#
loop_
_entity_poly.entity_id
_entity_poly.type
_entity_poly.pdbx_seq_one_letter_code
_entity_poly.pdbx_strand_id
1 'polypeptide(L)' 'MRETVTISIPSLMRKQLSKAAKADAMTQSEFVRKALKTELFRRSLRAARAELLPKARAKGIYTDDDVFKAVS' A
#
# COMPACT_ATOMS: atom_id res chain seq x y z
N MET A 1 -2.39 20.46 7.73
CA MET A 1 -1.88 21.34 6.66
C MET A 1 -1.99 20.58 5.33
N ARG A 2 -2.23 21.26 4.20
CA ARG A 2 -2.38 20.61 2.89
C ARG A 2 -1.28 21.17 1.98
N GLU A 3 -0.50 20.27 1.39
CA GLU A 3 0.60 20.62 0.50
C GLU A 3 0.29 20.17 -0.92
N THR A 4 0.82 20.90 -1.90
CA THR A 4 0.62 20.62 -3.33
C THR A 4 1.92 20.09 -3.93
N VAL A 5 1.84 18.98 -4.65
CA VAL A 5 2.96 18.40 -5.38
C VAL A 5 2.63 18.46 -6.88
N THR A 6 3.48 19.14 -7.65
CA THR A 6 3.39 19.19 -9.11
C THR A 6 4.37 18.16 -9.68
N ILE A 7 3.87 17.24 -10.51
CA ILE A 7 4.67 16.17 -11.12
C ILE A 7 4.50 16.17 -12.64
N SER A 8 5.59 15.91 -13.35
CA SER A 8 5.56 15.60 -14.79
C SER A 8 5.27 14.11 -14.98
N ILE A 9 4.30 13.78 -15.81
CA ILE A 9 3.96 12.41 -16.17
C ILE A 9 3.73 12.31 -17.68
N PRO A 10 3.99 11.14 -18.30
CA PRO A 10 3.67 10.92 -19.71
C PRO A 10 2.20 11.19 -20.03
N SER A 11 1.93 11.72 -21.22
CA SER A 11 0.56 12.06 -21.65
C SER A 11 -0.39 10.85 -21.61
N LEU A 12 0.11 9.66 -21.95
CA LEU A 12 -0.62 8.40 -21.86
C LEU A 12 -1.01 8.08 -20.40
N MET A 13 -0.09 8.28 -19.46
CA MET A 13 -0.34 8.04 -18.03
C MET A 13 -1.41 9.00 -17.50
N ARG A 14 -1.40 10.26 -17.93
CA ARG A 14 -2.47 11.22 -17.58
C ARG A 14 -3.85 10.77 -18.08
N LYS A 15 -3.92 10.19 -19.29
CA LYS A 15 -5.17 9.62 -19.83
C LYS A 15 -5.65 8.43 -19.00
N GLN A 16 -4.73 7.52 -18.65
CA GLN A 16 -5.03 6.37 -17.79
C GLN A 16 -5.52 6.80 -16.40
N LEU A 17 -4.86 7.78 -15.77
CA LEU A 17 -5.29 8.36 -14.50
C LEU A 17 -6.71 8.91 -14.58
N SER A 18 -7.01 9.68 -15.61
CA SER A 18 -8.36 10.24 -15.82
C SER A 18 -9.42 9.14 -15.94
N LYS A 19 -9.13 8.07 -16.70
CA LYS A 19 -10.05 6.94 -16.87
C LYS A 19 -10.26 6.18 -15.56
N ALA A 20 -9.19 5.88 -14.82
CA ALA A 20 -9.26 5.16 -13.56
C ALA A 20 -10.01 5.95 -12.48
N ALA A 21 -9.72 7.25 -12.35
CA ALA A 21 -10.43 8.12 -11.41
C ALA A 21 -11.94 8.17 -11.70
N LYS A 22 -12.33 8.29 -12.98
CA LYS A 22 -13.74 8.25 -13.39
C LYS A 22 -14.42 6.92 -13.09
N ALA A 23 -13.74 5.79 -13.34
CA ALA A 23 -14.27 4.46 -13.05
C ALA A 23 -14.55 4.26 -11.54
N ASP A 24 -13.73 4.87 -10.69
CA ASP A 24 -13.86 4.82 -9.24
C ASP A 24 -14.77 5.93 -8.66
N ALA A 25 -15.42 6.75 -9.51
CA ALA A 25 -16.16 7.94 -9.10
C ALA A 25 -15.35 8.91 -8.19
N MET A 26 -14.05 9.05 -8.49
CA MET A 26 -13.11 9.90 -7.76
C MET A 26 -12.59 11.05 -8.63
N THR A 27 -12.16 12.14 -8.00
CA THR A 27 -11.29 13.12 -8.65
C THR A 27 -9.89 12.52 -8.89
N GLN A 28 -9.15 13.07 -9.86
CA GLN A 28 -7.76 12.63 -10.10
C GLN A 28 -6.89 12.79 -8.86
N SER A 29 -7.07 13.87 -8.10
CA SER A 29 -6.33 14.13 -6.86
C SER A 29 -6.68 13.15 -5.73
N GLU A 30 -7.91 12.65 -5.66
CA GLU A 30 -8.29 11.60 -4.72
C GLU A 30 -7.68 10.27 -5.11
N PHE A 31 -7.77 9.92 -6.39
CA PHE A 31 -7.18 8.70 -6.92
C PHE A 31 -5.66 8.66 -6.67
N VAL A 32 -4.93 9.75 -6.99
CA VAL A 32 -3.49 9.84 -6.74
C VAL A 32 -3.17 9.74 -5.25
N ARG A 33 -3.91 10.43 -4.37
CA ARG A 33 -3.71 10.32 -2.92
C ARG A 33 -3.95 8.90 -2.41
N LYS A 34 -4.99 8.23 -2.90
CA LYS A 34 -5.28 6.82 -2.56
C LYS A 34 -4.14 5.92 -3.02
N ALA A 35 -3.69 6.05 -4.28
CA ALA A 35 -2.58 5.28 -4.83
C ALA A 35 -1.29 5.48 -4.03
N LEU A 36 -0.94 6.72 -3.68
CA LEU A 36 0.23 7.03 -2.85
C LEU A 36 0.12 6.38 -1.47
N LYS A 37 -1.02 6.51 -0.79
CA LYS A 37 -1.25 5.85 0.51
C LYS A 37 -1.07 4.34 0.41
N THR A 38 -1.65 3.72 -0.62
CA THR A 38 -1.54 2.27 -0.83
C THR A 38 -0.10 1.84 -1.07
N GLU A 39 0.67 2.58 -1.88
CA GLU A 39 2.07 2.21 -2.14
C GLU A 39 2.95 2.40 -0.90
N LEU A 40 2.77 3.49 -0.15
CA LEU A 40 3.47 3.71 1.11
C LEU A 40 3.15 2.61 2.14
N PHE A 41 1.88 2.22 2.24
CA PHE A 41 1.46 1.12 3.12
C PHE A 41 2.06 -0.22 2.70
N ARG A 42 2.10 -0.53 1.39
CA ARG A 42 2.75 -1.76 0.90
C ARG A 42 4.25 -1.77 1.22
N ARG A 43 4.92 -0.62 1.11
CA ARG A 43 6.33 -0.48 1.49
C ARG A 43 6.53 -0.70 2.98
N SER A 44 5.72 -0.08 3.83
CA SER A 44 5.82 -0.28 5.29
C SER A 44 5.52 -1.71 5.69
N LEU A 45 4.51 -2.35 5.08
CA LEU A 45 4.17 -3.75 5.34
C LEU A 45 5.31 -4.70 4.96
N ARG A 46 5.96 -4.49 3.82
CA ARG A 46 7.14 -5.29 3.41
C ARG A 46 8.29 -5.12 4.38
N ALA A 47 8.56 -3.89 4.84
CA ALA A 47 9.61 -3.61 5.81
C ALA A 47 9.32 -4.29 7.16
N ALA A 48 8.09 -4.14 7.68
CA ALA A 48 7.66 -4.79 8.90
C ALA A 48 7.76 -6.31 8.80
N ARG A 49 7.36 -6.91 7.67
CA ARG A 49 7.50 -8.35 7.44
C ARG A 49 8.96 -8.79 7.46
N ALA A 50 9.86 -8.04 6.82
CA ALA A 50 11.29 -8.37 6.81
C ALA A 50 11.89 -8.35 8.23
N GLU A 51 11.43 -7.44 9.08
CA GLU A 51 11.90 -7.33 10.47
C GLU A 51 11.27 -8.40 11.39
N LEU A 52 9.97 -8.64 11.26
CA LEU A 52 9.20 -9.46 12.19
C LEU A 52 9.25 -10.95 11.86
N LEU A 53 9.41 -11.32 10.59
CA LEU A 53 9.38 -12.73 10.17
C LEU A 53 10.52 -13.56 10.80
N PRO A 54 11.78 -13.09 10.90
CA PRO A 54 12.82 -13.82 11.62
C PRO A 54 12.49 -14.02 13.10
N LYS A 55 11.93 -12.98 13.76
CA LYS A 55 11.52 -13.03 15.17
C LYS A 55 10.39 -14.04 15.40
N ALA A 56 9.43 -14.10 14.48
CA ALA A 56 8.33 -15.07 14.52
C ALA A 56 8.84 -16.51 14.33
N ARG A 57 9.72 -16.74 13.34
CA ARG A 57 10.32 -18.06 13.09
C ARG A 57 11.18 -18.56 14.25
N ALA A 58 11.93 -17.67 14.91
CA ALA A 58 12.68 -18.02 16.12
C ALA A 58 11.78 -18.47 17.28
N LYS A 59 10.48 -18.10 17.25
CA LYS A 59 9.45 -18.55 18.19
C LYS A 59 8.64 -19.74 17.69
N GLY A 60 9.02 -20.35 16.57
CA GLY A 60 8.31 -21.49 15.99
C GLY A 60 7.05 -21.13 15.20
N ILE A 61 6.80 -19.86 14.89
CA ILE A 61 5.62 -19.41 14.15
C ILE A 61 5.96 -19.29 12.67
N TYR A 62 5.36 -20.14 11.84
CA TYR A 62 5.60 -20.18 10.39
C TYR A 62 4.33 -19.99 9.57
N THR A 63 3.19 -20.35 10.13
CA THR A 63 1.87 -20.33 9.49
C THR A 63 0.86 -19.56 10.33
N ASP A 64 -0.27 -19.22 9.73
CA ASP A 64 -1.37 -18.59 10.44
C ASP A 64 -1.96 -19.53 11.50
N ASP A 65 -1.95 -20.84 11.25
CA ASP A 65 -2.35 -21.87 12.24
C ASP A 65 -1.48 -21.83 13.51
N ASP A 66 -0.17 -21.59 13.37
CA ASP A 66 0.73 -21.45 14.52
C ASP A 66 0.37 -20.19 15.35
N VAL A 67 -0.07 -19.12 14.68
CA VAL A 67 -0.56 -17.91 15.34
C VAL A 67 -1.85 -18.21 16.10
N PHE A 68 -2.82 -18.88 15.47
CA PHE A 68 -4.09 -19.21 16.11
C PHE A 68 -3.89 -20.08 17.35
N LYS A 69 -3.06 -21.13 17.27
CA LYS A 69 -2.71 -21.99 18.42
C LYS A 69 -2.05 -21.24 19.57
N ALA A 70 -1.38 -20.11 19.30
CA ALA A 70 -0.69 -19.32 20.32
C ALA A 70 -1.58 -18.29 21.01
N VAL A 71 -2.73 -17.92 20.42
CA VAL A 71 -3.59 -16.82 20.90
C VAL A 71 -5.04 -17.22 21.18
N SER A 72 -5.44 -18.46 20.87
CA SER A 72 -6.75 -19.07 21.14
C SER A 72 -6.59 -20.27 22.05
#